data_AF-A0A4R0WLS7-F1
#
_entry.id   AF-A0A4R0WLS7-F1
#
_cell.length_a   1.000
_cell.length_b   1.000
_cell.length_c   1.000
_cell.angle_alpha   90.00
_cell.angle_beta   90.00
_cell.angle_gamma   90.00
#
_symmetry.space_group_name_H-M   'P 1'
#
loop_
_entity.id
_entity.type
_entity.pdbx_description
1 polymer ?
#
loop_
_entity_poly.entity_id
_entity_poly.type
_entity_poly.pdbx_seq_one_letter_code
_entity_poly.pdbx_strand_id
1 'polypeptide(L)'
;MSQYRITATITSQTQATDSGAWQMGITWRKSLTLDPAETQEAADLRNQAWEQAANGIDDETTRRIWQQVDTVTAREAERLRAQVRKLIVLLNAGRPALDENGYPMWDHLIALSNRQCWQWEIAAAHSGCLAAIMQAAGIDDWPPADSMPDITNPVITINLSTNQ
;
A
#
# COMPACT_ATOMS: atom_id res chain seq x y z
N MET A 1 4.16 11.92 12.96
CA MET A 1 3.97 11.74 11.50
C MET A 1 3.04 10.57 11.32
N SER A 2 2.25 10.53 10.24
CA SER A 2 1.33 9.40 10.02
C SER A 2 2.05 8.35 9.18
N GLN A 3 2.37 7.22 9.80
CA GLN A 3 2.83 6.03 9.10
C GLN A 3 1.61 5.20 8.70
N TYR A 4 1.60 4.70 7.47
CA TYR A 4 0.55 3.80 7.00
C TYR A 4 1.14 2.44 6.71
N ARG A 5 0.32 1.39 6.83
CA ARG A 5 0.70 0.06 6.36
C ARG A 5 -0.45 -0.56 5.62
N ILE A 6 -0.15 -1.03 4.41
CA ILE A 6 -1.07 -1.75 3.55
C ILE A 6 -0.68 -3.21 3.58
N THR A 7 -1.61 -4.07 4.00
CA THR A 7 -1.46 -5.52 3.92
C THR A 7 -2.52 -6.06 2.98
N ALA A 8 -2.10 -6.61 1.85
CA ALA A 8 -3.00 -7.34 0.96
C ALA A 8 -2.84 -8.84 1.14
N THR A 9 -3.98 -9.54 1.14
CA THR A 9 -4.07 -10.99 1.18
C THR A 9 -4.87 -11.45 -0.02
N ILE A 10 -4.35 -12.41 -0.79
CA ILE A 10 -5.03 -13.00 -1.95
C ILE A 10 -5.24 -14.46 -1.62
N THR A 11 -6.50 -14.91 -1.66
CA THR A 11 -6.86 -16.28 -1.32
C THR A 11 -7.51 -16.96 -2.52
N SER A 12 -7.02 -18.17 -2.82
CA SER A 12 -7.64 -19.11 -3.74
C SER A 12 -8.15 -20.30 -2.92
N GLN A 13 -9.43 -20.64 -3.06
CA GLN A 13 -10.06 -21.77 -2.37
C GLN A 13 -10.49 -22.82 -3.37
N THR A 14 -10.34 -24.10 -3.00
CA THR A 14 -10.92 -25.20 -3.76
C THR A 14 -12.41 -25.30 -3.47
N GLN A 15 -13.22 -25.56 -4.50
CA GLN A 15 -14.64 -25.88 -4.28
C GLN A 15 -14.84 -27.26 -3.63
N ALA A 16 -13.82 -28.13 -3.67
CA ALA A 16 -13.86 -29.43 -3.02
C ALA A 16 -13.81 -29.28 -1.49
N THR A 17 -14.71 -29.99 -0.82
CA THR A 17 -14.76 -30.09 0.64
C THR A 17 -14.45 -31.51 1.11
N ASP A 18 -13.87 -31.64 2.29
CA ASP A 18 -13.79 -32.94 2.97
C ASP A 18 -15.15 -33.40 3.53
N SER A 19 -15.18 -34.55 4.22
CA SER A 19 -16.40 -35.09 4.84
C SER A 19 -16.95 -34.23 5.99
N GLY A 20 -16.16 -33.30 6.51
CA GLY A 20 -16.56 -32.30 7.50
C GLY A 20 -16.93 -30.94 6.90
N ALA A 21 -17.02 -30.84 5.57
CA ALA A 21 -17.27 -29.61 4.82
C ALA A 21 -16.13 -28.57 4.86
N TRP A 22 -14.90 -28.96 5.24
CA TRP A 22 -13.74 -28.07 5.21
C TRP A 22 -13.20 -27.94 3.79
N GLN A 23 -12.88 -26.70 3.39
CA GLN A 23 -12.24 -26.40 2.11
C GLN A 23 -10.74 -26.18 2.29
N MET A 24 -9.95 -26.63 1.32
CA MET A 24 -8.54 -26.26 1.23
C MET A 24 -8.39 -24.94 0.48
N GLY A 25 -7.42 -24.12 0.90
CA GLY A 25 -7.11 -22.88 0.21
C GLY A 25 -5.62 -22.53 0.34
N ILE A 26 -5.13 -21.79 -0.64
CA ILE A 26 -3.79 -21.21 -0.64
C ILE A 26 -3.92 -19.70 -0.54
N THR A 27 -3.06 -19.09 0.28
CA THR A 27 -3.09 -17.66 0.54
C THR A 27 -1.71 -17.05 0.35
N TRP A 28 -1.66 -15.94 -0.37
CA TRP A 28 -0.51 -15.07 -0.48
C TRP A 28 -0.75 -13.81 0.30
N ARG A 29 0.28 -13.31 1.00
CA ARG A 29 0.20 -12.07 1.77
C ARG A 29 1.40 -11.20 1.47
N LYS A 30 1.14 -9.91 1.24
CA LYS A 30 2.16 -8.87 1.15
C LYS A 30 1.81 -7.71 2.05
N SER A 31 2.82 -7.17 2.72
CA SER A 31 2.71 -5.92 3.48
C SER A 31 3.67 -4.89 2.90
N LEU A 32 3.19 -3.65 2.83
CA LEU A 32 3.94 -2.47 2.43
C LEU A 32 3.77 -1.41 3.52
N THR A 33 4.89 -0.97 4.09
CA THR A 33 4.92 0.17 5.01
C THR A 33 5.16 1.43 4.21
N LEU A 34 4.34 2.43 4.44
CA LEU A 34 4.42 3.75 3.83
C LEU A 34 4.89 4.72 4.93
N ASP A 35 6.20 4.92 4.98
CA ASP A 35 6.84 5.80 5.96
C ASP A 35 7.51 6.98 5.25
N PRO A 36 7.08 8.22 5.52
CA PRO A 36 7.68 9.39 4.88
C PRO A 36 9.16 9.62 5.26
N ALA A 37 9.66 9.00 6.34
CA ALA A 37 11.05 9.09 6.75
C ALA A 37 11.95 8.05 6.06
N GLU A 38 11.40 6.96 5.51
CA GLU A 38 12.18 5.87 4.89
C GLU A 38 12.39 6.04 3.38
N THR A 39 12.11 7.22 2.82
CA THR A 39 12.43 7.49 1.41
C THR A 39 13.94 7.47 1.17
N GLN A 40 14.34 7.02 -0.02
CA GLN A 40 15.75 7.02 -0.44
C GLN A 40 16.36 8.42 -0.36
N GLU A 41 15.64 9.45 -0.82
CA GLU A 41 16.10 10.85 -0.76
C GLU A 41 16.35 11.31 0.68
N ALA A 42 15.44 11.01 1.62
CA ALA A 42 15.65 11.34 3.03
C ALA A 42 16.80 10.54 3.64
N ALA A 43 16.98 9.28 3.24
CA ALA A 43 18.11 8.44 3.69
C ALA A 43 19.45 8.99 3.19
N ASP A 44 19.54 9.40 1.93
CA ASP A 44 20.75 9.96 1.33
C ASP A 44 21.14 11.29 2.01
N LEU A 45 20.17 12.17 2.25
CA LEU A 45 20.41 13.42 2.99
C LEU A 45 20.85 13.18 4.44
N ARG A 46 20.26 12.18 5.13
CA ARG A 46 20.72 11.80 6.46
C ARG A 46 22.15 11.29 6.44
N ASN A 47 22.49 10.40 5.51
CA ASN A 47 23.84 9.88 5.37
C ASN A 47 24.84 11.00 5.10
N GLN A 48 24.48 11.95 4.21
CA GLN A 48 25.27 13.14 3.96
C GLN A 48 25.47 13.97 5.24
N ALA A 49 24.43 14.22 6.02
CA ALA A 49 24.54 14.97 7.28
C ALA A 49 25.53 14.30 8.26
N TRP A 50 25.47 12.97 8.37
CA TRP A 50 26.39 12.20 9.22
C TRP A 50 27.84 12.29 8.74
N GLU A 51 28.08 12.18 7.44
CA GLU A 51 29.43 12.32 6.87
C GLU A 51 30.02 13.72 7.10
N GLN A 52 29.21 14.76 6.92
CA GLN A 52 29.64 16.14 7.15
C GLN A 52 29.98 16.40 8.63
N ALA A 53 29.15 15.89 9.55
CA ALA A 53 29.40 15.96 10.98
C ALA A 53 30.67 15.19 11.40
N ALA A 54 30.88 14.00 10.82
CA ALA A 54 32.08 13.19 11.08
C ALA A 54 33.37 13.85 10.57
N ASN A 55 33.29 14.60 9.47
CA ASN A 55 34.41 15.31 8.86
C ASN A 55 34.73 16.66 9.55
N GLY A 56 34.02 17.03 10.62
CA GLY A 56 34.27 18.26 11.39
C GLY A 56 33.86 19.55 10.66
N ILE A 57 32.91 19.45 9.72
CA ILE A 57 32.35 20.61 9.00
C ILE A 57 31.38 21.38 9.91
N ASP A 58 31.16 22.67 9.61
CA ASP A 58 30.40 23.58 10.48
C ASP A 58 28.98 23.10 10.83
N ASP A 59 28.52 23.53 12.01
CA ASP A 59 27.21 23.18 12.56
C ASP A 59 26.06 23.74 11.71
N GLU A 60 26.29 24.82 10.96
CA GLU A 60 25.30 25.46 10.10
C GLU A 60 24.95 24.60 8.86
N THR A 61 25.96 24.02 8.21
CA THR A 61 25.79 23.15 7.04
C THR A 61 25.05 21.88 7.44
N THR A 62 25.46 21.26 8.55
CA THR A 62 24.77 20.09 9.10
C THR A 62 23.30 20.40 9.41
N ARG A 63 23.01 21.55 10.05
CA ARG A 63 21.62 22.00 10.32
C ARG A 63 20.81 22.21 9.04
N ARG A 64 21.40 22.79 8.00
CA ARG A 64 20.72 23.00 6.71
C ARG A 64 20.34 21.66 6.06
N ILE A 65 21.19 20.65 6.13
CA ILE A 65 20.88 19.31 5.60
C ILE A 65 19.73 18.68 6.38
N TRP A 66 19.73 18.79 7.71
CA TRP A 66 18.59 18.31 8.53
C TRP A 66 17.27 19.04 8.20
N GLN A 67 17.30 20.35 7.94
CA GLN A 67 16.12 21.07 7.46
C GLN A 67 15.63 20.57 6.10
N GLN A 68 16.54 20.14 5.22
CA GLN A 68 16.17 19.51 3.95
C GLN A 68 15.51 18.15 4.17
N VAL A 69 16.05 17.32 5.09
CA VAL A 69 15.42 16.05 5.49
C VAL A 69 13.97 16.30 5.95
N ASP A 70 13.76 17.27 6.85
CA ASP A 70 12.42 17.61 7.36
C ASP A 70 11.48 18.05 6.23
N THR A 71 11.99 18.83 5.28
CA THR A 71 11.22 19.28 4.12
C THR A 71 10.80 18.12 3.22
N VAL A 72 11.71 17.19 2.93
CA VAL A 72 11.44 15.99 2.13
C VAL A 72 10.42 15.10 2.84
N THR A 73 10.62 14.84 4.13
CA THR A 73 9.70 14.04 4.94
C THR A 73 8.31 14.68 5.04
N ALA A 74 8.20 16.01 5.15
CA ALA A 74 6.92 16.69 5.15
C ALA A 74 6.19 16.60 3.80
N ARG A 75 6.92 16.80 2.69
CA ARG A 75 6.38 16.62 1.33
C ARG A 75 5.87 15.21 1.12
N GLU A 76 6.65 14.23 1.55
CA GLU A 76 6.31 12.82 1.41
C GLU A 76 5.10 12.43 2.26
N ALA A 77 5.02 12.92 3.49
CA ALA A 77 3.85 12.68 4.35
C ALA A 77 2.56 13.17 3.68
N GLU A 78 2.61 14.28 2.95
CA GLU A 78 1.46 14.78 2.20
C GLU A 78 1.12 13.92 0.98
N ARG A 79 2.14 13.45 0.23
CA ARG A 79 1.96 12.48 -0.87
C ARG A 79 1.25 11.22 -0.39
N LEU A 80 1.75 10.62 0.70
CA LEU A 80 1.19 9.39 1.27
C LEU A 80 -0.24 9.58 1.77
N ARG A 81 -0.54 10.70 2.45
CA ARG A 81 -1.91 11.06 2.84
C ARG A 81 -2.84 11.14 1.65
N ALA A 82 -2.40 11.76 0.55
CA ALA A 82 -3.19 11.89 -0.66
C ALA A 82 -3.48 10.53 -1.31
N GLN A 83 -2.46 9.65 -1.42
CA GLN A 83 -2.62 8.29 -1.93
C GLN A 83 -3.58 7.45 -1.08
N VAL A 84 -3.41 7.49 0.24
CA VAL A 84 -4.29 6.78 1.19
C VAL A 84 -5.72 7.27 1.06
N ARG A 85 -5.94 8.59 1.00
CA ARG A 85 -7.27 9.16 0.78
C ARG A 85 -7.86 8.71 -0.55
N LYS A 86 -7.04 8.66 -1.62
CA LYS A 86 -7.47 8.20 -2.94
C LYS A 86 -7.88 6.72 -2.91
N LEU A 87 -7.12 5.86 -2.23
CA LEU A 87 -7.47 4.44 -2.03
C LEU A 87 -8.80 4.30 -1.29
N ILE A 88 -9.00 5.03 -0.20
CA ILE A 88 -10.25 5.00 0.58
C ILE A 88 -11.43 5.45 -0.30
N VAL A 89 -11.29 6.57 -1.03
CA VAL A 89 -12.36 7.07 -1.90
C VAL A 89 -12.67 6.09 -3.03
N LEU A 90 -11.63 5.50 -3.65
CA LEU A 90 -11.76 4.53 -4.72
C LEU A 90 -12.57 3.29 -4.28
N LEU A 91 -12.18 2.69 -3.15
CA LEU A 91 -12.77 1.46 -2.65
C LEU A 91 -14.13 1.65 -1.95
N ASN A 92 -14.49 2.87 -1.59
CA ASN A 92 -15.81 3.20 -1.02
C ASN A 92 -16.72 3.91 -2.03
N ALA A 93 -16.34 3.96 -3.31
CA ALA A 93 -17.20 4.49 -4.36
C ALA A 93 -18.44 3.60 -4.56
N GLY A 94 -19.56 4.20 -4.99
CA GLY A 94 -20.82 3.47 -5.18
C GLY A 94 -20.83 2.49 -6.36
N ARG A 95 -19.75 2.44 -7.16
CA ARG A 95 -19.57 1.53 -8.29
C ARG A 95 -18.11 1.09 -8.38
N PRO A 96 -17.82 -0.10 -8.93
CA PRO A 96 -16.47 -0.52 -9.18
C PRO A 96 -15.71 0.45 -10.10
N ALA A 97 -14.42 0.63 -9.80
CA ALA A 97 -13.51 1.27 -10.74
C ALA A 97 -13.27 0.36 -11.95
N LEU A 98 -12.92 0.96 -13.08
CA LEU A 98 -12.63 0.24 -14.32
C LEU A 98 -11.11 0.18 -14.56
N ASP A 99 -10.64 -0.96 -15.06
CA ASP A 99 -9.26 -1.13 -15.53
C ASP A 99 -9.00 -0.40 -16.86
N GLU A 100 -7.78 -0.51 -17.38
CA GLU A 100 -7.35 0.13 -18.63
C GLU A 100 -8.18 -0.32 -19.85
N ASN A 101 -8.83 -1.48 -19.77
CA ASN A 101 -9.67 -2.05 -20.82
C ASN A 101 -11.17 -1.75 -20.60
N GLY A 102 -11.53 -1.03 -19.52
CA GLY A 102 -12.90 -0.67 -19.20
C GLY A 102 -13.67 -1.75 -18.44
N TYR A 103 -13.01 -2.80 -17.94
CA TYR A 103 -13.66 -3.85 -17.14
C TYR A 103 -13.67 -3.48 -15.66
N PRO A 104 -14.74 -3.81 -14.91
CA PRO A 104 -14.77 -3.65 -13.47
C PRO A 104 -13.60 -4.37 -12.79
N MET A 105 -12.87 -3.65 -11.93
CA MET A 105 -11.79 -4.24 -11.13
C MET A 105 -12.30 -5.18 -10.03
N TRP A 106 -13.59 -5.13 -9.72
CA TRP A 106 -14.24 -6.03 -8.76
C TRP A 106 -15.73 -6.16 -9.04
N ASP A 107 -16.27 -7.34 -8.70
CA ASP A 107 -17.71 -7.62 -8.79
C ASP A 107 -18.42 -7.15 -7.53
N HIS A 108 -17.84 -7.49 -6.37
CA HIS A 108 -18.36 -7.16 -5.05
C HIS A 108 -17.25 -6.70 -4.12
N LEU A 109 -17.58 -5.76 -3.25
CA LEU A 109 -16.68 -5.23 -2.24
C LEU A 109 -17.44 -5.00 -0.94
N ILE A 110 -16.87 -5.48 0.17
CA ILE A 110 -17.34 -5.22 1.52
C ILE A 110 -16.28 -4.38 2.23
N ALA A 111 -16.70 -3.26 2.81
CA ALA A 111 -15.83 -2.34 3.55
C ALA A 111 -16.15 -2.39 5.05
N LEU A 112 -15.11 -2.50 5.86
CA LEU A 112 -15.15 -2.36 7.31
C LEU A 112 -14.14 -1.30 7.73
N SER A 113 -14.46 -0.50 8.74
CA SER A 113 -13.50 0.49 9.26
C SER A 113 -13.67 0.71 10.75
N ASN A 114 -12.57 1.10 11.38
CA ASN A 114 -12.52 1.67 12.72
C ASN A 114 -11.47 2.79 12.75
N ARG A 115 -11.18 3.33 13.94
CA ARG A 115 -10.23 4.45 14.09
C ARG A 115 -8.78 4.10 13.71
N GLN A 116 -8.43 2.82 13.68
CA GLN A 116 -7.05 2.35 13.47
C GLN A 116 -6.87 1.72 12.10
N CYS A 117 -7.92 1.14 11.49
CA CYS A 117 -7.82 0.50 10.20
C CYS A 117 -9.06 0.63 9.32
N TRP A 118 -8.82 0.51 8.03
CA TRP A 118 -9.80 0.16 7.01
C TRP A 118 -9.49 -1.24 6.50
N GLN A 119 -10.53 -2.03 6.25
CA GLN A 119 -10.43 -3.33 5.63
C GLN A 119 -11.45 -3.43 4.50
N TRP A 120 -11.00 -3.93 3.36
CA TRP A 120 -11.85 -4.23 2.22
C TRP A 120 -11.69 -5.69 1.85
N GLU A 121 -12.80 -6.39 1.66
CA GLU A 121 -12.83 -7.72 1.04
C GLU A 121 -13.45 -7.59 -0.35
N ILE A 122 -12.75 -8.11 -1.35
CA ILE A 122 -12.99 -7.83 -2.75
C ILE A 122 -13.09 -9.15 -3.50
N ALA A 123 -14.24 -9.40 -4.13
CA ALA A 123 -14.38 -10.45 -5.13
C ALA A 123 -13.97 -9.87 -6.48
N ALA A 124 -12.89 -10.39 -7.05
CA ALA A 124 -12.34 -9.94 -8.31
C ALA A 124 -12.29 -11.08 -9.31
N ALA A 125 -12.42 -10.77 -10.60
CA ALA A 125 -12.23 -11.76 -11.67
C ALA A 125 -10.78 -12.28 -11.71
N HIS A 126 -9.82 -11.45 -11.27
CA HIS A 126 -8.40 -11.77 -11.35
C HIS A 126 -7.57 -11.11 -10.23
N SER A 127 -6.49 -11.76 -9.80
CA SER A 127 -5.56 -11.21 -8.78
C SER A 127 -4.87 -9.92 -9.25
N GLY A 128 -4.68 -9.77 -10.56
CA GLY A 128 -4.14 -8.56 -11.18
C GLY A 128 -4.95 -7.29 -10.89
N CYS A 129 -6.24 -7.41 -10.55
CA CYS A 129 -7.07 -6.27 -10.15
C CYS A 129 -6.52 -5.53 -8.93
N LEU A 130 -5.82 -6.22 -8.02
CA LEU A 130 -5.17 -5.57 -6.88
C LEU A 130 -4.05 -4.62 -7.31
N ALA A 131 -3.24 -4.98 -8.31
CA ALA A 131 -2.22 -4.06 -8.86
C ALA A 131 -2.89 -2.83 -9.50
N ALA A 132 -3.95 -3.04 -10.27
CA ALA A 132 -4.70 -1.96 -10.90
C ALA A 132 -5.35 -1.01 -9.85
N ILE A 133 -5.87 -1.56 -8.74
CA ILE A 133 -6.39 -0.77 -7.60
C ILE A 133 -5.29 0.10 -6.99
N MET A 134 -4.11 -0.47 -6.73
CA MET A 134 -2.98 0.24 -6.12
C MET A 134 -2.46 1.34 -7.05
N GLN A 135 -2.32 1.05 -8.35
CA GLN A 135 -1.95 2.03 -9.37
C GLN A 135 -3.00 3.14 -9.50
N ALA A 136 -4.30 2.80 -9.50
CA ALA A 136 -5.37 3.79 -9.52
C ALA A 136 -5.35 4.68 -8.27
N ALA A 137 -4.96 4.16 -7.11
CA ALA A 137 -4.71 4.93 -5.90
C ALA A 137 -3.38 5.71 -5.91
N GLY A 138 -2.52 5.49 -6.90
CA GLY A 138 -1.20 6.10 -7.05
C GLY A 138 -0.15 5.55 -6.09
N ILE A 139 -0.31 4.31 -5.63
CA ILE A 139 0.62 3.63 -4.71
C ILE A 139 1.67 2.90 -5.56
N ASP A 140 2.69 3.65 -5.96
CA ASP A 140 3.70 3.19 -6.93
C ASP A 140 4.68 2.15 -6.35
N ASP A 141 4.80 2.08 -5.02
CA ASP A 141 5.65 1.11 -4.32
C ASP A 141 5.02 -0.31 -4.27
N TRP A 142 3.79 -0.47 -4.77
CA TRP A 142 3.16 -1.77 -4.90
C TRP A 142 3.71 -2.53 -6.12
N PRO A 143 3.97 -3.85 -6.01
CA PRO A 143 4.50 -4.64 -7.12
C PRO A 143 3.58 -4.62 -8.35
N PRO A 144 4.15 -4.62 -9.56
CA PRO A 144 3.38 -4.73 -10.79
C PRO A 144 2.68 -6.10 -10.89
N ALA A 145 1.60 -6.15 -11.68
CA ALA A 145 0.71 -7.31 -11.76
C ALA A 145 1.42 -8.61 -12.21
N ASP A 146 2.41 -8.51 -13.08
CA ASP A 146 3.21 -9.62 -13.60
C ASP A 146 4.13 -10.28 -12.55
N SER A 147 4.38 -9.60 -11.44
CA SER A 147 5.16 -10.11 -10.30
C SER A 147 4.30 -10.68 -9.17
N MET A 148 2.97 -10.65 -9.32
CA MET A 148 2.00 -11.13 -8.34
C MET A 148 1.54 -12.55 -8.66
N PRO A 149 1.02 -13.31 -7.67
CA PRO A 149 0.44 -14.63 -7.95
C PRO A 149 -0.74 -14.49 -8.93
N ASP A 150 -0.71 -15.30 -9.98
CA ASP A 150 -1.69 -15.31 -11.07
C ASP A 150 -2.88 -16.21 -10.69
N ILE A 151 -4.01 -15.61 -10.31
CA ILE A 151 -5.16 -16.33 -9.72
C ILE A 151 -6.44 -15.78 -10.32
N THR A 152 -7.25 -16.67 -10.89
CA THR A 152 -8.61 -16.39 -11.34
C THR A 152 -9.61 -16.48 -10.19
N ASN A 153 -10.58 -15.57 -10.17
CA ASN A 153 -11.65 -15.47 -9.16
C ASN A 153 -11.15 -15.48 -7.69
N PRO A 154 -10.11 -14.71 -7.32
CA PRO A 154 -9.65 -14.67 -5.94
C PRO A 154 -10.60 -13.86 -5.05
N VAL A 155 -10.51 -14.13 -3.75
CA VAL A 155 -10.90 -13.16 -2.73
C VAL A 155 -9.66 -12.37 -2.33
N ILE A 156 -9.73 -11.06 -2.45
CA ILE A 156 -8.65 -10.13 -2.12
C ILE A 156 -9.06 -9.33 -0.89
N THR A 157 -8.26 -9.40 0.17
CA THR A 157 -8.43 -8.54 1.35
C THR A 157 -7.36 -7.47 1.37
N ILE A 158 -7.74 -6.19 1.42
CA ILE A 158 -6.82 -5.07 1.62
C ILE A 158 -7.05 -4.50 3.01
N ASN A 159 -6.02 -4.49 3.84
CA ASN A 159 -6.00 -3.84 5.15
C ASN A 159 -5.12 -2.60 5.08
N LEU A 160 -5.67 -1.45 5.42
CA LEU A 160 -4.93 -0.19 5.59
C LEU A 160 -4.96 0.19 7.07
N SER A 161 -3.81 0.14 7.75
CA SER A 161 -3.66 0.68 9.11
C SER A 161 -3.10 2.10 9.07
N THR A 162 -3.63 2.97 9.92
CA THR A 162 -3.39 4.43 9.92
C THR A 162 -2.61 4.96 11.12
N ASN A 163 -2.29 4.08 12.09
CA ASN A 163 -1.49 4.39 13.27
C ASN A 163 -0.48 3.26 13.50
N GLN A 164 0.77 3.54 13.18
CA GLN A 164 1.93 2.88 13.77
C GLN A 164 2.78 3.94 14.46
#